data_AF-A0A970JJX8-F1
#
_entry.id   AF-A0A970JJX8-F1
#
_cell.length_a   1.000
_cell.length_b   1.000
_cell.length_c   1.000
_cell.angle_alpha   90.00
_cell.angle_beta   90.00
_cell.angle_gamma   90.00
#
_symmetry.space_group_name_H-M   'P 1'
#
loop_
_entity.id
_entity.type
_entity.pdbx_description
1 polymer ?
#
loop_
_entity_poly.entity_id
_entity_poly.type
_entity_poly.pdbx_seq_one_letter_code
_entity_poly.pdbx_strand_id
1 'polypeptide(L)'
;SSQFNRTDILTDICAYRNGRFVNISMNEEMGFSAEEVKQYTIFGSDINGDKIFDLPMVETLPSYETQKSSETFRKIIWRNYNLYGRVTEVMQTYHNNSDGWYFILPEQWHDNLYIDRRDYVSGERTIVFSIMPEGATIPVDVLSIYTLTGDNKEDRSRLPGRFRIVTEQTKSSRRDTIFAAYLAELPPELAEYAITQEDVVKSFKLIQTEWLTGELNS
;
A
#
# COMPACT_ATOMS: atom_id res chain seq x y z
N SER A 1 23.42 3.24 -32.09
CA SER A 1 22.15 3.98 -31.92
C SER A 1 21.16 3.01 -31.29
N SER A 2 21.08 2.99 -29.96
CA SER A 2 20.31 1.99 -29.21
C SER A 2 18.93 2.53 -28.88
N GLN A 3 17.93 1.75 -29.27
CA GLN A 3 16.49 1.95 -29.04
C GLN A 3 16.18 2.08 -27.55
N PHE A 4 15.47 3.15 -27.17
CA PHE A 4 14.74 3.20 -25.92
C PHE A 4 13.33 2.67 -26.16
N ASN A 5 13.05 1.44 -25.72
CA ASN A 5 11.69 0.94 -25.60
C ASN A 5 11.01 1.68 -24.45
N ARG A 6 10.04 2.53 -24.79
CA ARG A 6 9.18 3.29 -23.88
C ARG A 6 7.94 2.43 -23.61
N THR A 7 7.90 1.76 -22.46
CA THR A 7 6.71 1.06 -21.97
C THR A 7 6.11 1.84 -20.80
N ASP A 8 5.58 3.04 -21.13
CA ASP A 8 4.70 3.79 -20.26
C ASP A 8 3.28 3.21 -20.48
N ILE A 9 2.58 2.79 -19.43
CA ILE A 9 1.18 2.36 -19.56
C ILE A 9 0.30 3.60 -19.44
N LEU A 10 -0.22 4.05 -20.58
CA LEU A 10 -1.26 5.06 -20.65
C LEU A 10 -2.61 4.38 -20.40
N THR A 11 -3.33 4.80 -19.35
CA THR A 11 -4.71 4.35 -19.12
C THR A 11 -5.65 5.48 -19.48
N ASP A 12 -6.28 5.38 -20.65
CA ASP A 12 -7.36 6.29 -21.05
C ASP A 12 -8.64 5.95 -20.27
N ILE A 13 -9.21 6.95 -19.61
CA ILE A 13 -10.52 6.82 -18.97
C ILE A 13 -11.57 7.32 -19.96
N CYS A 14 -12.41 6.42 -20.45
CA CYS A 14 -13.52 6.77 -21.34
C CYS A 14 -14.86 6.68 -20.61
N ALA A 15 -15.66 7.74 -20.65
CA ALA A 15 -17.04 7.73 -20.19
C ALA A 15 -18.00 7.74 -21.39
N TYR A 16 -19.08 6.96 -21.34
CA TYR A 16 -20.13 7.01 -22.36
C TYR A 16 -21.14 8.10 -22.02
N ARG A 17 -21.20 9.18 -22.82
CA ARG A 17 -22.14 10.30 -22.67
C ARG A 17 -22.80 10.61 -24.01
N ASN A 18 -24.11 10.84 -24.02
CA ASN A 18 -24.88 11.25 -25.21
C ASN A 18 -24.62 10.40 -26.48
N GLY A 19 -24.51 9.08 -26.33
CA GLY A 19 -24.33 8.17 -27.45
C GLY A 19 -22.89 8.02 -27.96
N ARG A 20 -21.89 8.55 -27.25
CA ARG A 20 -20.47 8.50 -27.66
C ARG A 20 -19.56 8.20 -26.46
N PHE A 21 -18.46 7.49 -26.69
CA PHE A 21 -17.35 7.41 -25.74
C PHE A 21 -16.58 8.73 -25.76
N VAL A 22 -16.37 9.32 -24.59
CA VAL A 22 -15.64 10.57 -24.38
C VAL A 22 -14.46 10.24 -23.49
N ASN A 23 -13.24 10.51 -23.95
CA ASN A 23 -12.04 10.41 -23.11
C ASN A 23 -12.10 11.55 -22.08
N ILE A 24 -12.25 11.19 -20.80
CA ILE A 24 -12.37 12.14 -19.68
C ILE A 24 -11.04 12.34 -18.95
N SER A 25 -9.99 11.60 -19.31
CA SER A 25 -8.62 11.81 -18.83
C SER A 25 -7.86 12.93 -19.56
N MET A 26 -8.47 13.55 -20.57
CA MET A 26 -7.85 14.63 -21.35
C MET A 26 -8.03 15.98 -20.64
N ASN A 27 -7.04 16.38 -19.85
CA ASN A 27 -6.88 17.77 -19.41
C ASN A 27 -6.02 18.51 -20.45
N GLU A 28 -6.64 19.38 -21.26
CA GLU A 28 -5.99 20.10 -22.36
C GLU A 28 -4.88 21.09 -21.92
N GLU A 29 -4.77 21.40 -20.62
CA GLU A 29 -3.79 22.37 -20.11
C GLU A 29 -2.42 21.79 -19.70
N MET A 30 -2.33 20.49 -19.37
CA MET A 30 -1.11 19.96 -18.73
C MET A 30 -0.23 19.08 -19.61
N GLY A 31 -0.66 18.72 -20.82
CA GLY A 31 0.21 18.19 -21.89
C GLY A 31 0.96 16.87 -21.65
N PHE A 32 1.16 16.37 -20.42
CA PHE A 32 1.74 15.08 -20.04
C PHE A 32 1.45 14.77 -18.56
N SER A 33 1.25 13.50 -18.20
CA SER A 33 1.49 13.02 -16.83
C SER A 33 2.96 12.61 -16.73
N ALA A 34 3.79 13.49 -16.17
CA ALA A 34 5.18 13.15 -15.86
C ALA A 34 5.25 12.58 -14.44
N GLU A 35 5.50 11.28 -14.31
CA GLU A 35 6.26 10.74 -13.17
C GLU A 35 6.78 9.32 -13.48
N GLU A 36 8.10 9.17 -13.49
CA GLU A 36 8.80 7.90 -13.66
C GLU A 36 8.63 7.01 -12.42
N VAL A 37 7.94 5.88 -12.55
CA VAL A 37 7.99 4.81 -11.53
C VAL A 37 8.06 3.42 -12.18
N LYS A 38 9.27 2.99 -12.54
CA LYS A 38 9.57 1.68 -13.16
C LYS A 38 9.45 0.44 -12.23
N GLN A 39 8.68 0.51 -11.15
CA GLN A 39 8.53 -0.62 -10.21
C GLN A 39 7.09 -0.91 -9.76
N TYR A 40 6.15 -0.02 -10.08
CA TYR A 40 4.75 -0.15 -9.65
C TYR A 40 3.85 -0.14 -10.88
N THR A 41 3.74 -1.30 -11.53
CA THR A 41 2.61 -1.50 -12.45
C THR A 41 1.37 -1.79 -11.59
N ILE A 42 0.88 -0.78 -10.87
CA ILE A 42 -0.39 -0.87 -10.15
C ILE A 42 -1.47 -0.50 -11.16
N PHE A 43 -2.35 -1.45 -11.43
CA PHE A 43 -3.49 -1.24 -12.29
C PHE A 43 -4.69 -0.77 -11.47
N GLY A 44 -5.60 -0.04 -12.12
CA GLY A 44 -6.89 0.26 -11.53
C GLY A 44 -7.67 -1.03 -11.22
N SER A 45 -8.43 -1.00 -10.16
CA SER A 45 -9.24 -2.11 -9.66
C SER A 45 -10.36 -1.57 -8.78
N ASP A 46 -11.39 -2.37 -8.54
CA ASP A 46 -12.35 -2.11 -7.46
C ASP A 46 -11.69 -2.51 -6.13
N ILE A 47 -10.95 -1.59 -5.51
CA ILE A 47 -10.10 -1.92 -4.34
C ILE A 47 -10.93 -2.02 -3.06
N ASN A 48 -12.10 -1.37 -3.02
CA ASN A 48 -12.98 -1.32 -1.86
C ASN A 48 -14.19 -2.28 -1.97
N GLY A 49 -14.41 -2.90 -3.13
CA GLY A 49 -15.49 -3.86 -3.38
C GLY A 49 -16.86 -3.22 -3.61
N ASP A 50 -16.92 -1.93 -3.95
CA ASP A 50 -18.16 -1.18 -4.19
C ASP A 50 -18.69 -1.28 -5.64
N LYS A 51 -17.96 -2.01 -6.50
CA LYS A 51 -18.21 -2.20 -7.95
C LYS A 51 -17.96 -0.96 -8.81
N ILE A 52 -17.27 0.04 -8.27
CA ILE A 52 -16.75 1.19 -8.99
C ILE A 52 -15.26 0.94 -9.25
N PHE A 53 -14.78 1.36 -10.41
CA PHE A 53 -13.38 1.20 -10.77
C PHE A 53 -12.55 2.33 -10.14
N ASP A 54 -11.56 1.97 -9.32
CA ASP A 54 -10.65 2.92 -8.68
C ASP A 54 -9.32 2.98 -9.42
N LEU A 55 -8.80 4.20 -9.57
CA LEU A 55 -7.52 4.46 -10.19
C LEU A 55 -6.46 4.81 -9.14
N PRO A 56 -5.27 4.21 -9.23
CA PRO A 56 -4.18 4.49 -8.32
C PRO A 56 -3.49 5.81 -8.69
N MET A 57 -3.28 6.67 -7.71
CA MET A 57 -2.30 7.75 -7.74
C MET A 57 -1.20 7.44 -6.73
N VAL A 58 0.04 7.45 -7.19
CA VAL A 58 1.19 7.18 -6.32
C VAL A 58 1.67 8.47 -5.69
N GLU A 59 1.89 8.47 -4.38
CA GLU A 59 2.45 9.60 -3.64
C GLU A 59 3.72 9.18 -2.91
N THR A 60 4.80 9.94 -3.07
CA THR A 60 6.07 9.70 -2.38
C THR A 60 5.98 10.22 -0.95
N LEU A 61 6.30 9.36 0.02
CA LEU A 61 6.34 9.73 1.42
C LEU A 61 7.65 10.47 1.75
N PRO A 62 7.61 11.45 2.65
CA PRO A 62 8.80 12.14 3.11
C PRO A 62 9.76 11.19 3.83
N SER A 63 11.06 11.47 3.72
CA SER A 63 12.09 10.84 4.57
C SER A 63 12.35 11.67 5.83
N TYR A 64 12.91 11.05 6.86
CA TYR A 64 13.35 11.74 8.09
C TYR A 64 14.82 11.44 8.39
N GLU A 65 15.48 12.30 9.16
CA GLU A 65 16.95 12.32 9.34
C GLU A 65 17.53 10.97 9.83
N THR A 66 16.82 10.28 10.71
CA THR A 66 17.29 9.04 11.35
C THR A 66 16.71 7.77 10.73
N GLN A 67 16.09 7.88 9.55
CA GLN A 67 15.55 6.75 8.79
C GLN A 67 16.63 5.71 8.50
N LYS A 68 16.34 4.43 8.73
CA LYS A 68 17.33 3.35 8.61
C LYS A 68 17.51 2.90 7.17
N SER A 69 16.41 2.83 6.42
CA SER A 69 16.43 2.48 5.01
C SER A 69 16.71 3.69 4.13
N SER A 70 17.53 3.51 3.08
CA SER A 70 17.68 4.47 1.99
C SER A 70 16.61 4.34 0.90
N GLU A 71 15.62 3.46 1.10
CA GLU A 71 14.50 3.26 0.19
C GLU A 71 13.57 4.47 0.15
N THR A 72 13.04 4.77 -1.05
CA THR A 72 11.96 5.74 -1.23
C THR A 72 10.61 5.06 -1.05
N PHE A 73 9.94 5.36 0.06
CA PHE A 73 8.61 4.84 0.34
C PHE A 73 7.51 5.63 -0.37
N ARG A 74 6.46 4.93 -0.76
CA ARG A 74 5.31 5.50 -1.47
C ARG A 74 4.03 4.91 -0.91
N LYS A 75 2.99 5.73 -0.82
CA LYS A 75 1.61 5.28 -0.65
C LYS A 75 0.86 5.39 -1.96
N ILE A 76 -0.27 4.70 -2.05
CA ILE A 76 -1.16 4.72 -3.20
C ILE A 76 -2.48 5.28 -2.72
N ILE A 77 -2.93 6.32 -3.38
CA ILE A 77 -4.22 6.96 -3.17
C ILE A 77 -5.16 6.42 -4.26
N TRP A 78 -6.19 5.69 -3.85
CA TRP A 78 -7.19 5.13 -4.75
C TRP A 78 -8.33 6.11 -4.92
N ARG A 79 -8.67 6.42 -6.18
CA ARG A 79 -9.65 7.44 -6.51
C ARG A 79 -10.65 6.94 -7.53
N ASN A 80 -11.92 7.26 -7.34
CA ASN A 80 -12.95 7.07 -8.35
C ASN A 80 -13.37 8.40 -8.98
N TYR A 81 -13.96 8.31 -10.16
CA TYR A 81 -14.39 9.44 -10.97
C TYR A 81 -15.87 9.28 -11.30
N ASN A 82 -16.67 10.27 -10.95
CA ASN A 82 -18.08 10.25 -11.31
C ASN A 82 -18.30 10.63 -12.79
N LEU A 83 -19.55 10.53 -13.25
CA LEU A 83 -19.96 10.88 -14.62
C LEU A 83 -19.78 12.36 -15.00
N TYR A 84 -19.25 13.21 -14.11
CA TYR A 84 -18.91 14.61 -14.40
C TYR A 84 -17.42 14.89 -14.26
N GLY A 85 -16.59 13.87 -13.98
CA GLY A 85 -15.15 14.02 -13.76
C GLY A 85 -14.78 14.52 -12.36
N ARG A 86 -15.73 14.54 -11.41
CA ARG A 86 -15.40 14.84 -10.00
C ARG A 86 -14.65 13.64 -9.42
N VAL A 87 -13.51 13.95 -8.82
CA VAL A 87 -12.62 12.98 -8.16
C VAL A 87 -13.08 12.79 -6.72
N THR A 88 -13.13 11.54 -6.28
CA THR A 88 -13.31 11.16 -4.88
C THR A 88 -12.20 10.21 -4.49
N GLU A 89 -11.49 10.53 -3.42
CA GLU A 89 -10.59 9.59 -2.77
C GLU A 89 -11.39 8.54 -2.03
N VAL A 90 -11.00 7.28 -2.21
CA VAL A 90 -11.70 6.10 -1.72
C VAL A 90 -10.96 5.45 -0.56
N MET A 91 -9.64 5.32 -0.70
CA MET A 91 -8.75 4.84 0.37
C MET A 91 -7.29 5.10 0.02
N GLN A 92 -6.41 4.95 1.02
CA GLN A 92 -4.96 4.93 0.81
C GLN A 92 -4.38 3.59 1.24
N THR A 93 -3.36 3.11 0.52
CA THR A 93 -2.69 1.84 0.81
C THR A 93 -1.19 1.96 0.71
N TYR A 94 -0.46 1.19 1.54
CA TYR A 94 0.97 0.94 1.36
C TYR A 94 1.18 -0.49 0.84
N HIS A 95 2.00 -0.65 -0.20
CA HIS A 95 2.27 -1.95 -0.83
C HIS A 95 3.72 -2.39 -0.59
N ASN A 96 3.90 -3.49 0.14
CA ASN A 96 5.18 -4.19 0.20
C ASN A 96 5.17 -5.33 -0.82
N ASN A 97 5.40 -4.98 -2.09
CA ASN A 97 5.44 -5.95 -3.20
C ASN A 97 6.48 -7.05 -2.98
N SER A 98 7.61 -6.71 -2.33
CA SER A 98 8.71 -7.66 -2.09
C SER A 98 8.32 -8.80 -1.15
N ASP A 99 7.41 -8.54 -0.21
CA ASP A 99 6.89 -9.55 0.71
C ASP A 99 5.44 -9.97 0.36
N GLY A 100 4.88 -9.38 -0.69
CA GLY A 100 3.60 -9.74 -1.30
C GLY A 100 2.38 -9.47 -0.42
N TRP A 101 2.38 -8.34 0.28
CA TRP A 101 1.23 -7.84 1.03
C TRP A 101 1.06 -6.34 0.84
N TYR A 102 -0.16 -5.86 1.05
CA TYR A 102 -0.46 -4.45 1.18
C TYR A 102 -1.27 -4.20 2.46
N PHE A 103 -1.23 -2.95 2.91
CA PHE A 103 -1.93 -2.50 4.10
C PHE A 103 -2.78 -1.28 3.77
N ILE A 104 -4.06 -1.34 4.12
CA ILE A 104 -4.98 -0.21 4.02
C ILE A 104 -4.66 0.76 5.15
N LEU A 105 -4.28 1.98 4.78
CA LEU A 105 -3.84 3.01 5.70
C LEU A 105 -5.06 3.64 6.41
N PRO A 106 -5.08 3.66 7.75
CA PRO A 106 -6.09 4.40 8.52
C PRO A 106 -6.16 5.86 8.09
N GLU A 107 -7.36 6.42 7.98
CA GLU A 107 -7.58 7.80 7.53
C GLU A 107 -6.80 8.81 8.37
N GLN A 108 -6.77 8.60 9.69
CA GLN A 108 -6.03 9.45 10.61
C GLN A 108 -4.52 9.48 10.34
N TRP A 109 -3.95 8.57 9.55
CA TRP A 109 -2.50 8.56 9.25
C TRP A 109 -2.13 9.36 8.01
N HIS A 110 -3.09 9.67 7.14
CA HIS A 110 -2.81 10.04 5.73
C HIS A 110 -1.83 11.20 5.57
N ASP A 111 -1.93 12.24 6.39
CA ASP A 111 -1.13 13.47 6.26
C ASP A 111 0.19 13.44 7.07
N ASN A 112 0.32 12.53 8.02
CA ASN A 112 1.44 12.51 8.98
C ASN A 112 2.28 11.23 8.89
N LEU A 113 2.06 10.42 7.86
CA LEU A 113 2.65 9.08 7.72
C LEU A 113 4.12 9.11 7.26
N TYR A 114 4.95 8.37 7.98
CA TYR A 114 6.31 8.01 7.62
C TYR A 114 6.46 6.49 7.63
N ILE A 115 7.34 5.98 6.77
CA ILE A 115 7.61 4.55 6.68
C ILE A 115 9.11 4.31 6.68
N ASP A 116 9.53 3.25 7.35
CA ASP A 116 10.90 2.76 7.35
C ASP A 116 10.94 1.24 7.20
N ARG A 117 12.06 0.73 6.69
CA ARG A 117 12.33 -0.70 6.57
C ARG A 117 13.50 -1.06 7.48
N ARG A 118 13.24 -1.98 8.42
CA ARG A 118 14.15 -2.28 9.53
C ARG A 118 14.45 -3.78 9.60
N ASP A 119 15.20 -4.25 8.62
CA ASP A 119 15.58 -5.65 8.45
C ASP A 119 16.86 -5.98 9.23
N TYR A 120 16.74 -6.13 10.56
CA TYR A 120 17.91 -6.32 11.43
C TYR A 120 18.40 -7.77 11.52
N VAL A 121 17.52 -8.75 11.29
CA VAL A 121 17.82 -10.15 11.55
C VAL A 121 17.41 -11.02 10.37
N SER A 122 18.28 -11.92 9.94
CA SER A 122 17.98 -12.89 8.88
C SER A 122 16.67 -13.64 9.16
N GLY A 123 15.82 -13.80 8.15
CA GLY A 123 14.49 -14.41 8.26
C GLY A 123 13.40 -13.50 8.83
N GLU A 124 13.70 -12.24 9.16
CA GLU A 124 12.72 -11.23 9.58
C GLU A 124 12.90 -9.97 8.76
N ARG A 125 11.85 -9.62 8.01
CA ARG A 125 11.75 -8.32 7.34
C ARG A 125 10.67 -7.49 8.01
N THR A 126 10.93 -6.21 8.20
CA THR A 126 10.06 -5.35 8.99
C THR A 126 9.77 -4.06 8.26
N ILE A 127 8.48 -3.77 8.08
CA ILE A 127 8.00 -2.43 7.71
C ILE A 127 7.47 -1.77 8.97
N VAL A 128 7.91 -0.53 9.21
CA VAL A 128 7.46 0.28 10.35
C VAL A 128 6.72 1.50 9.82
N PHE A 129 5.50 1.69 10.32
CA PHE A 129 4.67 2.86 10.09
C PHE A 129 4.78 3.76 11.32
N SER A 130 5.06 5.04 11.08
CA SER A 130 5.30 6.03 12.12
C SER A 130 4.54 7.32 11.79
N ILE A 131 4.18 8.08 12.82
CA ILE A 131 3.48 9.35 12.69
C ILE A 131 4.40 10.47 13.13
N MET A 132 4.48 11.55 12.35
CA MET A 132 5.20 12.76 12.77
C MET A 132 4.31 13.62 13.67
N PRO A 133 4.66 13.79 14.96
CA PRO A 133 3.98 14.76 15.81
C PRO A 133 4.19 16.19 15.28
N GLU A 134 3.21 17.07 15.52
CA GLU A 134 3.32 18.47 15.14
C GLU A 134 4.56 19.12 15.79
N GLY A 135 5.39 19.77 14.97
CA GLY A 135 6.61 20.46 15.43
C GLY A 135 7.78 19.54 15.78
N ALA A 136 7.64 18.22 15.65
CA ALA A 136 8.74 17.27 15.85
C ALA A 136 9.59 17.09 14.58
N THR A 137 10.77 16.50 14.73
CA THR A 137 11.67 16.12 13.63
C THR A 137 11.85 14.61 13.47
N ILE A 138 11.36 13.84 14.45
CA ILE A 138 11.46 12.39 14.49
C ILE A 138 10.05 11.83 14.64
N PRO A 139 9.62 10.92 13.76
CA PRO A 139 8.30 10.32 13.86
C PRO A 139 8.28 9.27 14.99
N VAL A 140 7.09 9.06 15.57
CA VAL A 140 6.83 8.05 16.58
C VAL A 140 6.25 6.81 15.90
N ASP A 141 6.86 5.66 16.14
CA ASP A 141 6.37 4.39 15.59
C ASP A 141 4.96 4.08 16.12
N VAL A 142 4.09 3.60 15.23
CA VAL A 142 2.72 3.19 15.56
C VAL A 142 2.53 1.69 15.34
N LEU A 143 2.95 1.20 14.17
CA LEU A 143 2.77 -0.19 13.77
C LEU A 143 4.06 -0.73 13.15
N SER A 144 4.47 -1.92 13.59
CA SER A 144 5.45 -2.73 12.85
C SER A 144 4.77 -3.96 12.29
N ILE A 145 4.99 -4.26 11.01
CA ILE A 145 4.56 -5.51 10.35
C ILE A 145 5.79 -6.32 9.99
N TYR A 146 5.82 -7.57 10.46
CA TYR A 146 6.91 -8.52 10.27
C TYR A 146 6.53 -9.58 9.25
N THR A 147 7.36 -9.74 8.24
CA THR A 147 7.37 -10.90 7.33
C THR A 147 8.41 -11.90 7.84
N LEU A 148 7.96 -12.99 8.47
CA LEU A 148 8.82 -13.98 9.13
C LEU A 148 8.96 -15.25 8.27
N THR A 149 10.20 -15.65 8.02
CA THR A 149 10.58 -16.82 7.21
C THR A 149 11.68 -17.63 7.89
N GLY A 150 11.95 -18.83 7.37
CA GLY A 150 12.95 -19.74 7.93
C GLY A 150 12.45 -20.49 9.17
N ASP A 151 13.38 -21.16 9.86
CA ASP A 151 13.04 -22.12 10.92
C ASP A 151 12.54 -21.45 12.21
N ASN A 152 13.02 -20.24 12.50
CA ASN A 152 12.71 -19.52 13.75
C ASN A 152 11.41 -18.69 13.66
N LYS A 153 10.66 -18.74 12.55
CA LYS A 153 9.50 -17.88 12.33
C LYS A 153 8.41 -18.04 13.40
N GLU A 154 8.21 -19.25 13.92
CA GLU A 154 7.22 -19.52 14.98
C GLU A 154 7.60 -18.81 16.29
N ASP A 155 8.84 -18.96 16.76
CA ASP A 155 9.31 -18.31 17.98
C ASP A 155 9.32 -16.78 17.83
N ARG A 156 9.77 -16.28 16.67
CA ARG A 156 9.79 -14.83 16.39
C ARG A 156 8.41 -14.21 16.33
N SER A 157 7.41 -14.96 15.89
CA SER A 157 6.02 -14.49 15.87
C SER A 157 5.42 -14.32 17.27
N ARG A 158 6.05 -14.93 18.29
CA ARG A 158 5.61 -14.94 19.70
C ARG A 158 6.49 -14.06 20.60
N LEU A 159 7.41 -13.28 20.03
CA LEU A 159 8.18 -12.32 20.82
C LEU A 159 7.24 -11.35 21.56
N PRO A 160 7.62 -10.86 22.75
CA PRO A 160 6.75 -10.02 23.58
C PRO A 160 6.13 -8.85 22.80
N GLY A 161 4.83 -8.64 22.99
CA GLY A 161 4.05 -7.60 22.33
C GLY A 161 3.62 -7.91 20.90
N ARG A 162 4.19 -8.94 20.25
CA ARG A 162 3.78 -9.33 18.89
C ARG A 162 2.50 -10.17 18.91
N PHE A 163 1.70 -10.01 17.85
CA PHE A 163 0.59 -10.89 17.53
C PHE A 163 0.66 -11.34 16.08
N ARG A 164 0.20 -12.56 15.79
CA ARG A 164 0.12 -13.07 14.41
C ARG A 164 -1.04 -12.42 13.66
N ILE A 165 -0.81 -12.02 12.42
CA ILE A 165 -1.86 -11.54 11.52
C ILE A 165 -2.52 -12.75 10.85
N VAL A 166 -3.66 -13.15 11.37
CA VAL A 166 -4.39 -14.34 10.91
C VAL A 166 -5.66 -13.92 10.17
N THR A 167 -5.63 -14.00 8.85
CA THR A 167 -6.76 -13.76 7.94
C THR A 167 -7.04 -15.05 7.15
N GLU A 168 -8.18 -15.13 6.46
CA GLU A 168 -8.43 -16.27 5.56
C GLU A 168 -7.36 -16.37 4.46
N GLN A 169 -6.85 -15.23 3.96
CA GLN A 169 -5.77 -15.20 2.98
C GLN A 169 -4.45 -15.75 3.53
N THR A 170 -4.08 -15.41 4.78
CA THR A 170 -2.84 -15.92 5.38
C THR A 170 -2.95 -17.38 5.77
N LYS A 171 -4.15 -17.86 6.16
CA LYS A 171 -4.42 -19.30 6.40
C LYS A 171 -4.39 -20.13 5.13
N SER A 172 -4.95 -19.62 4.03
CA SER A 172 -5.02 -20.33 2.74
C SER A 172 -3.72 -20.23 1.93
N SER A 173 -2.81 -19.34 2.32
CA SER A 173 -1.54 -19.13 1.65
C SER A 173 -0.68 -20.39 1.71
N ARG A 174 -0.13 -20.80 0.57
CA ARG A 174 0.88 -21.88 0.50
C ARG A 174 2.30 -21.41 0.83
N ARG A 175 2.47 -20.12 1.15
CA ARG A 175 3.79 -19.56 1.49
C ARG A 175 4.22 -20.06 2.86
N ASP A 176 5.46 -20.49 2.98
CA ASP A 176 6.09 -20.78 4.28
C ASP A 176 6.49 -19.45 4.96
N THR A 177 5.49 -18.68 5.39
CA THR A 177 5.67 -17.33 5.92
C THR A 177 4.65 -17.06 7.02
N ILE A 178 5.11 -16.47 8.12
CA ILE A 178 4.23 -15.96 9.17
C ILE A 178 4.26 -14.44 9.11
N PHE A 179 3.08 -13.83 9.06
CA PHE A 179 2.93 -12.40 9.26
C PHE A 179 2.60 -12.15 10.73
N ALA A 180 3.34 -11.22 11.35
CA ALA A 180 3.09 -10.76 12.70
C ALA A 180 3.09 -9.23 12.73
N ALA A 181 2.52 -8.65 13.77
CA ALA A 181 2.54 -7.21 13.99
C ALA A 181 2.83 -6.88 15.45
N TYR A 182 3.32 -5.66 15.68
CA TYR A 182 3.48 -5.04 16.98
C TYR A 182 2.89 -3.63 16.91
N LEU A 183 2.05 -3.29 17.88
CA LEU A 183 1.50 -1.95 18.07
C LEU A 183 2.28 -1.27 19.18
N ALA A 184 2.81 -0.07 18.90
CA ALA A 184 3.53 0.70 19.89
C ALA A 184 2.57 1.29 20.94
N GLU A 185 3.06 1.45 22.16
CA GLU A 185 2.39 2.28 23.17
C GLU A 185 2.57 3.75 22.78
N LEU A 186 1.48 4.38 22.34
CA LEU A 186 1.51 5.78 21.93
C LEU A 186 1.38 6.71 23.14
N PRO A 187 2.08 7.86 23.12
CA PRO A 187 1.86 8.87 24.12
C PRO A 187 0.46 9.51 23.96
N PRO A 188 -0.13 10.10 25.02
CA PRO A 188 -1.52 10.59 24.99
C PRO A 188 -1.83 11.57 23.86
N GLU A 189 -0.87 12.40 23.47
CA GLU A 189 -0.98 13.36 22.37
C GLU A 189 -1.14 12.71 21.00
N LEU A 190 -0.77 11.43 20.84
CA LEU A 190 -0.94 10.67 19.60
C LEU A 190 -2.05 9.62 19.70
N ALA A 191 -2.90 9.68 20.72
CA ALA A 191 -3.95 8.68 20.93
C ALA A 191 -4.92 8.58 19.74
N GLU A 192 -5.12 9.65 18.97
CA GLU A 192 -5.95 9.63 17.74
C GLU A 192 -5.39 8.73 16.63
N TYR A 193 -4.07 8.50 16.62
CA TYR A 193 -3.40 7.65 15.63
C TYR A 193 -3.37 6.17 16.04
N ALA A 194 -3.83 5.84 17.25
CA ALA A 194 -3.86 4.47 17.72
C ALA A 194 -4.82 3.63 16.87
N ILE A 195 -4.41 2.40 16.60
CA ILE A 195 -5.24 1.37 15.98
C ILE A 195 -5.21 0.11 16.83
N THR A 196 -6.22 -0.74 16.68
CA THR A 196 -6.31 -2.01 17.40
C THR A 196 -5.72 -3.16 16.60
N GLN A 197 -5.49 -4.30 17.25
CA GLN A 197 -5.14 -5.55 16.57
C GLN A 197 -6.21 -5.95 15.53
N GLU A 198 -7.49 -5.67 15.79
CA GLU A 198 -8.58 -5.95 14.85
C GLU A 198 -8.45 -5.11 13.58
N ASP A 199 -8.12 -3.82 13.72
CA ASP A 199 -7.89 -2.92 12.59
C ASP A 199 -6.73 -3.41 11.73
N VAL A 200 -5.62 -3.83 12.36
CA VAL A 200 -4.47 -4.39 11.63
C VAL A 200 -4.88 -5.62 10.82
N VAL A 201 -5.64 -6.54 11.42
CA VAL A 201 -6.09 -7.78 10.74
C VAL A 201 -7.05 -7.46 9.59
N LYS A 202 -7.93 -6.47 9.74
CA LYS A 202 -8.85 -6.03 8.67
C LYS A 202 -8.13 -5.34 7.52
N SER A 203 -7.15 -4.50 7.83
CA SER A 203 -6.41 -3.69 6.86
C SER A 203 -5.29 -4.44 6.14
N PHE A 204 -4.80 -5.55 6.70
CA PHE A 204 -3.76 -6.37 6.07
C PHE A 204 -4.33 -7.29 4.99
N LYS A 205 -3.73 -7.26 3.80
CA LYS A 205 -4.15 -8.06 2.64
C LYS A 205 -2.93 -8.64 1.93
N LEU A 206 -3.04 -9.89 1.48
CA LEU A 206 -2.03 -10.47 0.58
C LEU A 206 -2.26 -9.96 -0.84
N ILE A 207 -1.16 -9.62 -1.52
CA ILE A 207 -1.19 -9.34 -2.96
C ILE A 207 -1.37 -10.68 -3.67
N GLN A 208 -2.54 -10.88 -4.26
CA GLN A 208 -2.83 -12.06 -5.07
C GLN A 208 -2.24 -11.87 -6.46
N THR A 209 -1.39 -12.81 -6.88
CA THR A 209 -1.01 -12.96 -8.28
C THR A 209 -2.01 -13.92 -8.90
N GLU A 210 -3.17 -13.41 -9.34
CA GLU A 210 -4.03 -14.24 -10.17
C GLU A 210 -3.31 -14.45 -11.50
N TRP A 211 -2.94 -15.71 -11.77
CA TRP A 211 -2.63 -16.11 -13.12
C TRP A 211 -3.95 -16.05 -13.90
N LEU A 212 -4.02 -15.18 -14.91
CA LEU A 212 -4.97 -15.32 -16.01
C LEU A 212 -4.65 -16.64 -16.74
N THR A 213 -4.98 -17.79 -16.15
CA THR A 213 -5.10 -19.02 -16.92
C THR A 213 -6.33 -18.86 -17.77
N GLY A 214 -6.11 -18.39 -19.00
CA GLY A 214 -7.13 -18.25 -20.04
C GLY A 214 -7.67 -19.61 -20.49
N GLU A 215 -8.33 -20.32 -19.59
CA GLU A 215 -9.20 -21.43 -19.96
C GLU A 215 -10.60 -20.85 -20.18
N LEU A 216 -10.81 -20.37 -21.41
CA LEU A 216 -12.15 -20.38 -21.99
C LEU A 216 -12.57 -21.85 -22.07
N ASN A 217 -13.38 -22.31 -21.13
CA ASN A 217 -14.11 -23.56 -21.30
C ASN A 217 -15.02 -23.38 -22.52
N SER A 218 -14.64 -24.07 -23.60
CA SER A 218 -15.41 -24.29 -24.82
C SER A 218 -16.75 -24.96 -24.55
#